data_AF-A0A961BDH0-F1
#
_entry.id   AF-A0A961BDH0-F1
#
_cell.length_a   1.000
_cell.length_b   1.000
_cell.length_c   1.000
_cell.angle_alpha   90.00
_cell.angle_beta   90.00
_cell.angle_gamma   90.00
#
_symmetry.space_group_name_H-M   'P 1'
#
loop_
_entity.id
_entity.type
_entity.pdbx_description
1 polymer ?
#
loop_
_entity_poly.entity_id
_entity_poly.type
_entity_poly.pdbx_seq_one_letter_code
_entity_poly.pdbx_strand_id
1 'polypeptide(L)'
;MTRRDAVFTFAGSGGVMAFLTGCDMDAVQRAEAQLGDRMTKPGTGVQFSGLPDVVKVIVLASYPATPQQVQVAEQRARKAAVVVQKRRAAASSSIGGAAPKKAPPAPPAIVAVETSAGNSQQGEKSIMLWNTRTESFVSNKVYDIQKAPDKNDIALVAGTTALYVGNGAL
;
A
#
# COMPACT_ATOMS: atom_id res chain seq x y z
N MET A 1 28.43 -45.12 35.32
CA MET A 1 28.84 -46.21 34.41
C MET A 1 27.60 -46.79 33.74
N THR A 2 27.72 -47.01 32.42
CA THR A 2 26.98 -47.99 31.57
C THR A 2 25.51 -47.78 31.22
N ARG A 3 25.33 -47.49 29.92
CA ARG A 3 24.16 -47.71 29.07
C ARG A 3 23.75 -49.20 29.04
N ARG A 4 22.47 -49.46 28.80
CA ARG A 4 21.89 -50.67 28.19
C ARG A 4 20.82 -50.16 27.22
N ASP A 5 20.94 -50.31 25.89
CA ASP A 5 20.81 -51.54 25.07
C ASP A 5 19.48 -52.25 25.36
N ALA A 6 18.60 -52.61 24.42
CA ALA A 6 18.76 -52.96 23.00
C ALA A 6 17.38 -52.84 22.30
N VAL A 7 17.31 -52.26 21.09
CA VAL A 7 17.27 -52.93 19.78
C VAL A 7 15.85 -53.22 19.28
N PHE A 8 15.40 -52.34 18.38
CA PHE A 8 14.37 -52.58 17.37
C PHE A 8 14.90 -53.59 16.35
N THR A 9 14.14 -54.66 16.13
CA THR A 9 14.34 -55.57 14.99
C THR A 9 13.32 -55.20 13.91
N PHE A 10 13.78 -54.53 12.85
CA PHE A 10 13.06 -54.44 11.58
C PHE A 10 13.70 -55.43 10.61
N ALA A 11 13.02 -56.55 10.38
CA ALA A 11 13.33 -57.46 9.29
C ALA A 11 12.38 -57.16 8.14
N GLY A 12 12.94 -56.79 7.00
CA GLY A 12 12.17 -56.40 5.81
C GLY A 12 13.11 -56.03 4.67
N SER A 13 13.80 -57.04 4.17
CA SER A 13 14.80 -57.05 3.11
C SER A 13 14.25 -56.53 1.77
N GLY A 14 14.98 -55.61 1.14
CA GLY A 14 14.72 -55.16 -0.22
C GLY A 14 15.65 -54.02 -0.60
N GLY A 15 16.90 -54.34 -0.94
CA GLY A 15 17.91 -53.36 -1.27
C GLY A 15 17.64 -52.63 -2.57
N VAL A 16 17.92 -51.33 -2.58
CA VAL A 16 18.59 -50.63 -3.69
C VAL A 16 19.43 -49.52 -3.06
N MET A 17 20.76 -49.65 -3.13
CA MET A 17 21.63 -48.47 -3.09
C MET A 17 21.40 -47.69 -4.38
N ALA A 18 20.76 -46.52 -4.29
CA ALA A 18 20.72 -45.57 -5.39
C ALA A 18 21.69 -44.43 -5.07
N PHE A 19 22.76 -44.41 -5.85
CA PHE A 19 23.82 -43.44 -5.87
C PHE A 19 23.26 -42.02 -6.13
N LEU A 20 23.76 -41.05 -5.37
CA LEU A 20 23.59 -39.62 -5.66
C LEU A 20 24.41 -39.26 -6.90
N THR A 21 23.85 -39.45 -8.09
CA THR A 21 24.41 -38.96 -9.35
C THR A 21 23.30 -38.51 -10.28
N GLY A 22 23.27 -37.22 -10.61
CA GLY A 22 22.46 -36.69 -11.70
C GLY A 22 21.54 -35.56 -11.27
N CYS A 23 22.04 -34.32 -11.27
CA CYS A 23 21.18 -33.16 -11.42
C CYS A 23 20.55 -33.25 -12.82
N ASP A 24 19.26 -33.55 -12.87
CA ASP A 24 18.44 -33.62 -14.07
C ASP A 24 18.33 -32.21 -14.71
N MET A 25 19.31 -31.85 -15.54
CA MET A 25 19.32 -30.59 -16.30
C MET A 25 18.14 -30.50 -17.28
N ASP A 26 17.53 -31.63 -17.65
CA ASP A 26 16.32 -31.73 -18.45
C ASP A 26 15.09 -31.12 -17.75
N ALA A 27 15.03 -31.17 -16.42
CA ALA A 27 13.95 -30.55 -15.65
C ALA A 27 14.05 -29.02 -15.67
N VAL A 28 15.28 -28.49 -15.66
CA VAL A 28 15.56 -27.06 -15.74
C VAL A 28 15.24 -26.54 -17.15
N GLN A 29 15.63 -27.28 -18.19
CA GLN A 29 15.41 -26.85 -19.57
C GLN A 29 13.93 -26.88 -19.97
N ARG A 30 13.13 -27.82 -19.44
CA ARG A 30 11.67 -27.80 -19.57
C ARG A 30 11.00 -26.65 -18.80
N ALA A 31 11.56 -26.25 -17.66
CA ALA A 31 11.04 -25.09 -16.90
C ALA A 31 11.29 -23.77 -17.65
N GLU A 32 12.45 -23.61 -18.28
CA GLU A 32 12.77 -22.41 -19.08
C GLU A 32 11.92 -22.32 -20.36
N ALA A 33 11.65 -23.44 -21.03
CA ALA A 33 10.77 -23.46 -22.20
C ALA A 33 9.33 -22.99 -21.88
N GLN A 34 8.81 -23.32 -20.69
CA GLN A 34 7.50 -22.83 -20.25
C GLN A 34 7.49 -21.34 -19.87
N LEU A 35 8.63 -20.78 -19.48
CA LEU A 35 8.78 -19.35 -19.17
C LEU A 35 8.91 -18.50 -20.43
N GLY A 36 9.62 -19.00 -21.46
CA GLY A 36 9.79 -18.30 -22.74
C GLY A 36 8.47 -18.08 -23.50
N ASP A 37 7.59 -19.08 -23.50
CA ASP A 37 6.29 -19.02 -24.20
C ASP A 37 5.27 -18.09 -23.51
N ARG A 38 5.46 -17.80 -22.22
CA ARG A 38 4.62 -16.84 -21.47
C ARG A 38 5.05 -15.39 -21.68
N MET A 39 6.30 -15.14 -22.08
CA MET A 39 6.81 -13.78 -22.31
C MET A 39 6.50 -13.24 -23.72
N THR A 40 6.15 -14.11 -24.68
CA THR A 40 5.88 -13.72 -26.08
C THR A 40 4.41 -13.41 -26.35
N LYS A 41 3.49 -13.61 -25.38
CA LYS A 41 2.09 -13.17 -25.51
C LYS A 41 1.91 -11.73 -25.03
N PRO A 42 1.68 -10.75 -25.93
CA PRO A 42 1.25 -9.41 -25.54
C PRO A 42 -0.10 -9.53 -24.82
N GLY A 43 -0.14 -9.13 -23.54
CA GLY A 43 -1.34 -9.22 -22.69
C GLY A 43 -1.10 -9.91 -21.33
N THR A 44 -0.01 -10.65 -21.17
CA THR A 44 0.40 -11.21 -19.87
C THR A 44 1.34 -10.25 -19.15
N GLY A 45 0.94 -8.98 -19.04
CA GLY A 45 1.60 -8.08 -18.10
C GLY A 45 1.45 -8.69 -16.71
N VAL A 46 2.56 -8.93 -16.04
CA VAL A 46 2.60 -9.16 -14.59
C VAL A 46 1.91 -7.96 -13.97
N GLN A 47 0.60 -8.06 -13.75
CA GLN A 47 -0.10 -7.16 -12.85
C GLN A 47 0.56 -7.42 -11.50
N PHE A 48 1.37 -6.48 -11.02
CA PHE A 48 1.71 -6.40 -9.61
C PHE A 48 0.40 -6.10 -8.86
N SER A 49 -0.45 -7.13 -8.73
CA SER A 49 -1.73 -7.10 -8.04
C SER A 49 -1.47 -6.98 -6.54
N GLY A 50 -0.98 -5.84 -6.08
CA GLY A 50 -0.62 -5.64 -4.68
C GLY A 50 -0.27 -4.21 -4.31
N LEU A 51 -0.02 -3.33 -5.28
CA LEU A 51 0.14 -1.92 -4.99
C LEU A 51 -1.24 -1.27 -4.93
N PRO A 52 -1.54 -0.44 -3.91
CA PRO A 52 -2.72 0.41 -3.96
C PRO A 52 -2.67 1.22 -5.24
N ASP A 53 -3.82 1.41 -5.89
CA ASP A 53 -3.88 2.30 -7.06
C ASP A 53 -3.57 3.72 -6.55
N VAL A 54 -2.36 4.20 -6.84
CA VAL A 54 -1.89 5.51 -6.38
C VAL A 54 -2.13 6.50 -7.50
N VAL A 55 -3.10 7.39 -7.29
CA VAL A 55 -3.42 8.46 -8.24
C VAL A 55 -2.33 9.51 -8.15
N LYS A 56 -1.56 9.71 -9.22
CA LYS A 56 -0.57 10.80 -9.29
C LYS A 56 -1.29 12.13 -9.45
N VAL A 57 -1.11 13.03 -8.49
CA VAL A 57 -1.71 14.36 -8.54
C VAL A 57 -0.71 15.37 -9.06
N ILE A 58 -1.10 16.11 -10.10
CA ILE A 58 -0.29 17.17 -10.69
C ILE A 58 -0.45 18.42 -9.82
N VAL A 59 0.62 18.79 -9.13
CA VAL A 59 0.72 20.05 -8.37
C VAL A 59 1.14 21.14 -9.34
N LEU A 60 0.27 22.13 -9.54
CA LEU A 60 0.55 23.28 -10.41
C LEU A 60 1.39 24.32 -9.69
N ALA A 61 1.09 24.54 -8.41
CA ALA A 61 1.81 25.50 -7.61
C ALA A 61 1.81 25.14 -6.13
N SER A 62 2.80 25.65 -5.41
CA SER A 62 2.90 25.53 -3.97
C SER A 62 3.19 26.89 -3.35
N TYR A 63 2.37 27.30 -2.39
CA TYR A 63 2.47 28.61 -1.74
C TYR A 63 2.48 28.46 -0.22
N PRO A 64 3.06 29.41 0.53
CA PRO A 64 2.92 29.43 1.98
C PRO A 64 1.43 29.56 2.36
N ALA A 65 0.99 28.75 3.33
CA ALA A 65 -0.41 28.76 3.75
C ALA A 65 -0.74 30.04 4.53
N THR A 66 -1.86 30.68 4.20
CA THR A 66 -2.38 31.81 4.99
C THR A 66 -2.99 31.32 6.31
N PRO A 67 -3.02 32.14 7.38
CA PRO A 67 -3.57 31.73 8.67
C PRO A 67 -5.02 31.23 8.60
N GLN A 68 -5.84 31.85 7.76
CA GLN A 68 -7.23 31.43 7.54
C GLN A 68 -7.31 30.05 6.88
N GLN A 69 -6.49 29.80 5.86
CA GLN A 69 -6.42 28.51 5.18
C GLN A 69 -5.95 27.40 6.12
N VAL A 70 -4.98 27.70 6.98
CA VAL A 70 -4.48 26.76 8.01
C VAL A 70 -5.61 26.38 8.97
N GLN A 71 -6.35 27.36 9.50
CA GLN A 71 -7.45 27.09 10.43
C GLN A 71 -8.55 26.22 9.80
N VAL A 72 -8.96 26.56 8.56
CA VAL A 72 -9.99 25.78 7.84
C VAL A 72 -9.49 24.36 7.55
N ALA A 73 -8.26 24.23 7.06
CA ALA A 73 -7.67 22.93 6.77
C ALA A 73 -7.50 22.09 8.04
N GLU A 74 -7.14 22.70 9.17
CA GLU A 74 -6.96 22.00 10.44
C GLU A 74 -8.29 21.47 10.97
N GLN A 75 -9.34 22.29 10.96
CA GLN A 75 -10.68 21.85 11.37
C GLN A 75 -11.16 20.65 10.53
N ARG A 76 -10.92 20.69 9.22
CA ARG A 76 -11.26 19.60 8.30
C ARG A 76 -10.39 18.37 8.51
N ALA A 77 -9.10 18.56 8.76
CA ALA A 77 -8.15 17.50 9.03
C ALA A 77 -8.47 16.76 10.33
N ARG A 78 -8.83 17.48 11.39
CA ARG A 78 -9.28 16.87 12.65
C ARG A 78 -10.52 16.00 12.44
N LYS A 79 -11.50 16.47 11.66
CA LYS A 79 -12.68 15.67 11.28
C LYS A 79 -12.29 14.42 10.49
N ALA A 80 -11.42 14.56 9.49
CA ALA A 80 -10.94 13.44 8.70
C ALA A 80 -10.13 12.43 9.52
N ALA A 81 -9.31 12.89 10.46
CA ALA A 81 -8.47 12.04 11.31
C ALA A 81 -9.31 11.06 12.13
N VAL A 82 -10.44 11.51 12.70
CA VAL A 82 -11.38 10.64 13.44
C VAL A 82 -11.88 9.50 12.55
N VAL A 83 -12.22 9.79 11.29
CA VAL A 83 -12.72 8.76 10.37
C VAL A 83 -11.61 7.81 9.93
N VAL A 84 -10.41 8.33 9.65
CA VAL A 84 -9.25 7.50 9.29
C VAL A 84 -8.86 6.58 10.45
N GLN A 85 -8.87 7.07 11.69
CA GLN A 85 -8.64 6.26 12.88
C GLN A 85 -9.68 5.15 13.03
N LYS A 86 -10.98 5.46 12.86
CA LYS A 86 -12.06 4.46 12.87
C LYS A 86 -11.86 3.38 11.80
N ARG A 87 -11.48 3.77 10.58
CA ARG A 87 -11.20 2.81 9.49
C ARG A 87 -9.99 1.94 9.77
N ARG A 88 -8.93 2.50 10.38
CA ARG A 88 -7.77 1.71 10.81
C ARG A 88 -8.14 0.70 11.88
N ALA A 89 -8.91 1.12 12.88
CA ALA A 89 -9.41 0.22 13.92
C ALA A 89 -10.23 -0.93 13.29
N ALA A 90 -11.19 -0.60 12.41
CA ALA A 90 -12.00 -1.61 11.71
C ALA A 90 -11.16 -2.57 10.84
N ALA A 91 -10.14 -2.08 10.14
CA ALA A 91 -9.23 -2.92 9.36
C ALA A 91 -8.43 -3.88 10.27
N SER A 92 -7.93 -3.40 11.41
CA SER A 92 -7.19 -4.24 12.37
C SER A 92 -8.04 -5.31 13.07
N SER A 93 -9.35 -5.08 13.22
CA SER A 93 -10.28 -6.06 13.82
C SER A 93 -10.68 -7.21 12.89
N SER A 94 -10.31 -7.17 11.59
CA SER A 94 -10.68 -8.20 10.61
C SER A 94 -9.71 -9.40 10.54
N ILE A 95 -8.73 -9.48 11.44
CA ILE A 95 -7.76 -10.59 11.55
C ILE A 95 -8.36 -11.73 12.38
N GLY A 96 -9.52 -12.23 11.94
CA GLY A 96 -10.29 -13.27 12.64
C GLY A 96 -10.93 -14.23 11.65
N GLY A 97 -10.13 -15.18 11.14
CA GLY A 97 -10.60 -16.48 10.66
C GLY A 97 -11.61 -16.50 9.50
N ALA A 98 -11.19 -16.18 8.28
CA ALA A 98 -11.67 -16.80 7.04
C ALA A 98 -10.78 -16.37 5.86
N ALA A 99 -10.59 -17.26 4.88
CA ALA A 99 -9.84 -17.16 3.62
C ALA A 99 -9.47 -15.74 3.09
N PRO A 100 -8.30 -15.56 2.42
CA PRO A 100 -7.70 -14.26 2.13
C PRO A 100 -8.48 -13.49 1.05
N LYS A 101 -9.62 -12.91 1.40
CA LYS A 101 -10.15 -11.75 0.68
C LYS A 101 -9.28 -10.56 1.08
N LYS A 102 -8.23 -10.35 0.28
CA LYS A 102 -7.34 -9.18 0.22
C LYS A 102 -7.86 -8.01 1.07
N ALA A 103 -7.42 -7.92 2.32
CA ALA A 103 -7.81 -6.83 3.20
C ALA A 103 -7.45 -5.50 2.52
N PRO A 104 -8.34 -4.49 2.50
CA PRO A 104 -8.02 -3.21 1.92
C PRO A 104 -6.75 -2.66 2.60
N PRO A 105 -5.79 -2.12 1.82
CA PRO A 105 -4.55 -1.59 2.39
C PRO A 105 -4.86 -0.55 3.47
N ALA A 106 -4.13 -0.61 4.59
CA ALA A 106 -4.32 0.32 5.67
C ALA A 106 -4.19 1.76 5.13
N PRO A 107 -5.14 2.67 5.43
CA PRO A 107 -5.10 4.01 4.88
C PRO A 107 -3.82 4.73 5.34
N PRO A 108 -3.18 5.54 4.48
CA PRO A 108 -1.96 6.25 4.82
C PRO A 108 -2.18 7.21 6.00
N ALA A 109 -1.09 7.52 6.73
CA ALA A 109 -1.16 8.43 7.89
C ALA A 109 -1.30 9.89 7.51
N ILE A 110 -1.04 10.19 6.24
CA ILE A 110 -1.13 11.52 5.70
C ILE A 110 -2.46 11.61 4.97
N VAL A 111 -3.20 12.69 5.22
CA VAL A 111 -4.46 13.02 4.56
C VAL A 111 -4.28 14.33 3.80
N ALA A 112 -4.79 14.38 2.58
CA ALA A 112 -4.88 15.58 1.77
C ALA A 112 -6.26 16.21 1.99
N VAL A 113 -6.28 17.37 2.65
CA VAL A 113 -7.49 18.13 2.98
C VAL A 113 -7.63 19.35 2.10
N GLU A 114 -8.83 19.61 1.61
CA GLU A 114 -9.15 20.84 0.88
C GLU A 114 -9.12 22.03 1.85
N THR A 115 -8.44 23.09 1.45
CA THR A 115 -8.47 24.40 2.12
C THR A 115 -9.33 25.39 1.33
N SER A 116 -9.47 26.62 1.82
CA SER A 116 -10.17 27.67 1.09
C SER A 116 -9.38 28.11 -0.14
N ALA A 117 -10.12 28.35 -1.23
CA ALA A 117 -9.62 29.00 -2.43
C ALA A 117 -8.96 30.33 -2.06
N GLY A 118 -7.68 30.48 -2.38
CA GLY A 118 -6.97 31.75 -2.25
C GLY A 118 -7.06 32.56 -3.54
N ASN A 119 -6.77 33.86 -3.46
CA ASN A 119 -6.64 34.71 -4.66
C ASN A 119 -5.52 34.24 -5.61
N SER A 120 -4.59 33.44 -5.11
CA SER A 120 -3.49 32.83 -5.88
C SER A 120 -3.79 31.42 -6.37
N GLN A 121 -5.04 30.95 -6.27
CA GLN A 121 -5.41 29.62 -6.70
C GLN A 121 -5.21 29.47 -8.21
N GLN A 122 -4.34 28.54 -8.61
CA GLN A 122 -4.09 28.23 -10.02
C GLN A 122 -4.68 26.89 -10.49
N GLY A 123 -5.10 26.04 -9.54
CA GLY A 123 -5.66 24.72 -9.80
C GLY A 123 -7.16 24.63 -9.54
N GLU A 124 -7.73 23.45 -9.79
CA GLU A 124 -9.13 23.17 -9.49
C GLU A 124 -9.39 23.23 -7.98
N LYS A 125 -8.44 22.71 -7.19
CA LYS A 125 -8.49 22.66 -5.73
C LYS A 125 -7.16 23.05 -5.09
N SER A 126 -7.27 23.58 -3.88
CA SER A 126 -6.13 23.86 -3.00
C SER A 126 -6.16 22.88 -1.84
N ILE A 127 -5.07 22.15 -1.62
CA ILE A 127 -4.97 21.14 -0.57
C ILE A 127 -3.79 21.37 0.37
N MET A 128 -3.94 20.90 1.61
CA MET A 128 -2.85 20.80 2.57
C MET A 128 -2.69 19.36 3.02
N LEU A 129 -1.45 18.98 3.34
CA LEU A 129 -1.11 17.64 3.80
C LEU A 129 -1.04 17.62 5.32
N TRP A 130 -1.92 16.84 5.95
CA TRP A 130 -1.99 16.67 7.39
C TRP A 130 -1.60 15.27 7.81
N ASN A 131 -0.76 15.14 8.83
CA ASN A 131 -0.38 13.87 9.41
C ASN A 131 -1.31 13.55 10.59
N THR A 132 -2.13 12.51 10.46
CA THR A 132 -3.08 12.08 11.49
C THR A 132 -2.42 11.36 12.66
N ARG A 133 -1.12 11.04 12.60
CA ARG A 133 -0.37 10.43 13.72
C ARG A 133 0.24 11.47 14.63
N THR A 134 0.79 12.53 14.05
CA THR A 134 1.42 13.63 14.79
C THR A 134 0.46 14.80 15.04
N GLU A 135 -0.75 14.74 14.48
CA GLU A 135 -1.75 15.80 14.53
C GLU A 135 -1.19 17.15 14.07
N SER A 136 -0.42 17.13 12.98
CA SER A 136 0.26 18.31 12.46
C SER A 136 0.34 18.31 10.94
N PHE A 137 0.47 19.49 10.33
CA PHE A 137 0.72 19.60 8.89
C PHE A 137 2.12 19.09 8.54
N VAL A 138 2.20 18.32 7.45
CA VAL A 138 3.49 17.83 6.89
C VAL A 138 4.35 19.01 6.44
N SER A 139 3.70 20.07 5.95
CA SER A 139 4.33 21.33 5.57
C SER A 139 3.32 22.45 5.71
N ASN A 140 3.76 23.65 6.08
CA ASN A 140 2.93 24.86 6.08
C ASN A 140 2.75 25.43 4.64
N LYS A 141 2.46 24.54 3.69
CA LYS A 141 2.28 24.86 2.27
C LYS A 141 0.92 24.40 1.81
N VAL A 142 0.31 25.22 0.97
CA VAL A 142 -0.87 24.88 0.17
C VAL A 142 -0.38 24.42 -1.19
N TYR A 143 -0.90 23.29 -1.65
CA TYR A 143 -0.65 22.74 -2.97
C TYR A 143 -1.90 22.93 -3.81
N ASP A 144 -1.76 23.67 -4.91
CA ASP A 144 -2.82 23.77 -5.91
C ASP A 144 -2.68 22.62 -6.89
N ILE A 145 -3.76 21.87 -7.05
CA ILE A 145 -3.78 20.66 -7.87
C ILE A 145 -4.59 20.90 -9.12
N GLN A 146 -4.09 20.38 -10.24
CA GLN A 146 -4.75 20.54 -11.53
C GLN A 146 -6.13 19.88 -11.54
N LYS A 147 -6.20 18.66 -11.00
CA LYS A 147 -7.42 17.87 -10.90
C LYS A 147 -7.50 17.20 -9.53
N ALA A 148 -8.65 17.29 -8.89
CA ALA A 148 -8.90 16.59 -7.65
C ALA A 148 -9.07 15.07 -7.86
N PRO A 149 -8.40 14.21 -7.07
CA PRO A 149 -8.71 12.78 -6.99
C PRO A 149 -10.12 12.54 -6.47
N ASP A 150 -10.62 11.32 -6.66
CA ASP A 150 -11.85 10.91 -6.00
C ASP A 150 -11.64 10.80 -4.49
N LYS A 151 -12.73 11.00 -3.78
CA LYS A 151 -12.73 10.95 -2.32
C LYS A 151 -12.43 9.53 -1.85
N ASN A 152 -11.49 9.41 -0.91
CA ASN A 152 -10.89 8.16 -0.42
C ASN A 152 -9.80 7.55 -1.31
N ASP A 153 -9.41 8.19 -2.40
CA ASP A 153 -8.28 7.72 -3.18
C ASP A 153 -6.96 8.01 -2.48
N ILE A 154 -5.99 7.13 -2.73
CA ILE A 154 -4.61 7.33 -2.31
C ILE A 154 -3.92 8.15 -3.41
N ALA A 155 -3.56 9.37 -3.08
CA ALA A 155 -2.95 10.33 -3.97
C ALA A 155 -1.46 10.51 -3.67
N LEU A 156 -0.63 10.60 -4.71
CA LEU A 156 0.75 11.05 -4.59
C LEU A 156 0.81 12.56 -4.85
N VAL A 157 0.99 13.35 -3.80
CA VAL A 157 1.03 14.82 -3.83
C VAL A 157 2.45 15.26 -3.45
N ALA A 158 3.15 15.95 -4.36
CA ALA A 158 4.52 16.44 -4.10
C ALA A 158 5.46 15.36 -3.53
N GLY A 159 5.40 14.13 -4.06
CA GLY A 159 6.20 12.99 -3.59
C GLY A 159 5.71 12.34 -2.30
N THR A 160 4.63 12.83 -1.70
CA THR A 160 4.04 12.32 -0.47
C THR A 160 2.76 11.54 -0.76
N THR A 161 2.64 10.31 -0.26
CA THR A 161 1.43 9.51 -0.38
C THR A 161 0.42 9.94 0.68
N ALA A 162 -0.76 10.41 0.27
CA ALA A 162 -1.79 10.93 1.14
C ALA A 162 -3.18 10.42 0.72
N LEU A 163 -4.06 10.17 1.70
CA LEU A 163 -5.46 9.87 1.43
C LEU A 163 -6.20 11.17 1.11
N TYR A 164 -6.81 11.27 -0.06
CA TYR A 164 -7.63 12.42 -0.40
C TYR A 164 -8.97 12.36 0.34
N VAL A 165 -9.20 13.32 1.23
CA VAL A 165 -10.43 13.40 2.07
C VAL A 165 -11.33 14.58 1.68
N GLY A 166 -10.90 15.38 0.70
CA GLY A 166 -11.62 16.56 0.25
C GLY A 166 -11.90 17.54 1.38
N ASN A 167 -13.17 17.94 1.54
CA ASN A 167 -13.63 18.87 2.57
C ASN A 167 -13.59 18.33 4.02
N GLY A 168 -13.05 17.14 4.26
CA GLY A 168 -12.91 16.56 5.61
C GLY A 168 -14.16 15.87 6.15
N ALA A 169 -15.26 15.84 5.39
CA ALA A 169 -16.35 14.91 5.60
C ALA A 169 -16.08 13.68 4.73
N LEU A 170 -16.12 12.46 5.28
CA LEU A 170 -16.05 11.21 4.49
C LEU A 170 -17.42 10.70 4.07
#